data_AF-A0A4P2PTG9-F1
#
_entry.id   AF-A0A4P2PTG9-F1
#
_cell.length_a   1.000
_cell.length_b   1.000
_cell.length_c   1.000
_cell.angle_alpha   90.00
_cell.angle_beta   90.00
_cell.angle_gamma   90.00
#
_symmetry.space_group_name_H-M   'P 1'
#
loop_
_entity.id
_entity.type
_entity.pdbx_description
1 polymer ?
#
loop_
_entity_poly.entity_id
_entity_poly.type
_entity_poly.pdbx_seq_one_letter_code
_entity_poly.pdbx_strand_id
1 'polypeptide(L)'
;MDSFAAYLAKRYVAERGFTFEVPLAAAALVDACDLALTYEDGLTLCILCIVDAERDPSRRWAIEKEELLRIGKACLPLTGRMSGAKMPVNLLIIEVRPSLDPDDQARLKRLQRLPGLAKVGVTAMIAAPPTGEAWASAPLAFLQVRWLRKLLRAPWRADEPLSEPPSEIGAGVERPVATYALLGVMGAAFAGEHLLAVSSADGGGPLGVSVSTLTALGGLQRQLVLEHGEWHRLLTATLLHGDVLHLGLNGFALYMAGAMLEHLLGRAYLVALFLVGAVGGSLLSLALGSDATVSVGASGAVMGLLAAAIAASFRLPARDRTLVMLPMAQILVPSLIPLVTHRSGGEIDYAAHLGGAVAGVLAGAALLRIWPKGARAPAHARAALAASALAVGLYAVGVAKAASSYPGYAAAAAAEVIPDEALPTLDAADADALLARYPRDPRARWLAADKAAREGDLALAEEHLRKGLAEEALFRIHFPDRKMEAQMRASLAGLLSLQGRRPEAEAVARPACRVGAPELAGYCR
;
A
#
# COMPACT_ATOMS: atom_id res chain seq x y z
N MET A 1 41.33 -21.37 -17.32
CA MET A 1 40.27 -20.61 -18.04
C MET A 1 40.39 -19.18 -17.54
N ASP A 2 41.25 -18.36 -18.15
CA ASP A 2 41.91 -17.26 -17.40
C ASP A 2 41.73 -15.87 -18.05
N SER A 3 40.50 -15.51 -18.45
CA SER A 3 40.21 -14.14 -18.90
C SER A 3 39.02 -13.54 -18.15
N PHE A 4 38.99 -12.21 -18.02
CA PHE A 4 37.88 -11.54 -17.33
C PHE A 4 36.56 -11.75 -18.07
N ALA A 5 36.59 -11.93 -19.39
CA ALA A 5 35.40 -12.27 -20.20
C ALA A 5 34.71 -13.56 -19.71
N ALA A 6 35.47 -14.63 -19.47
CA ALA A 6 34.94 -15.90 -18.95
C ALA A 6 34.40 -15.74 -17.52
N TYR A 7 35.10 -15.00 -16.66
CA TYR A 7 34.61 -14.66 -15.32
C TYR A 7 33.32 -13.84 -15.38
N LEU A 8 33.23 -12.87 -16.28
CA LEU A 8 32.06 -12.02 -16.46
C LEU A 8 30.83 -12.83 -16.90
N ALA A 9 30.99 -13.70 -17.90
CA ALA A 9 29.93 -14.61 -18.36
C ALA A 9 29.39 -15.47 -17.20
N LYS A 10 30.29 -16.09 -16.44
CA LYS A 10 30.00 -16.85 -15.21
C LYS A 10 29.17 -16.03 -14.20
N ARG A 11 29.52 -14.75 -13.99
CA ARG A 11 28.76 -13.85 -13.09
C ARG A 11 27.38 -13.48 -13.64
N TYR A 12 27.22 -13.34 -14.95
CA TYR A 12 25.91 -13.12 -15.57
C TYR A 12 24.98 -14.33 -15.40
N VAL A 13 25.51 -15.55 -15.54
CA VAL A 13 24.76 -16.78 -15.27
C VAL A 13 24.34 -16.82 -13.80
N ALA A 14 25.30 -16.75 -12.89
CA ALA A 14 25.06 -16.96 -11.45
C ALA A 14 24.24 -15.85 -10.79
N GLU A 15 24.44 -14.58 -11.17
CA GLU A 15 23.80 -13.44 -10.48
C GLU A 15 22.62 -12.84 -11.23
N ARG A 16 22.53 -13.08 -12.55
CA ARG A 16 21.55 -12.41 -13.41
C ARG A 16 20.69 -13.38 -14.22
N GLY A 17 20.85 -14.69 -14.05
CA GLY A 17 19.98 -15.70 -14.64
C GLY A 17 20.13 -15.82 -16.16
N PHE A 18 21.32 -15.50 -16.69
CA PHE A 18 21.64 -15.79 -18.08
C PHE A 18 21.94 -17.28 -18.26
N THR A 19 21.76 -17.79 -19.47
CA THR A 19 22.16 -19.14 -19.90
C THR A 19 23.08 -19.05 -21.12
N PHE A 20 23.83 -20.10 -21.42
CA PHE A 20 24.66 -20.17 -22.63
C PHE A 20 23.88 -20.59 -23.88
N GLU A 21 22.56 -20.75 -23.77
CA GLU A 21 21.69 -21.12 -24.88
C GLU A 21 21.37 -19.87 -25.71
N VAL A 22 21.75 -19.88 -26.99
CA VAL A 22 21.47 -18.77 -27.91
C VAL A 22 20.39 -19.21 -28.90
N PRO A 23 19.31 -18.42 -29.08
CA PRO A 23 18.27 -18.77 -30.04
C PRO A 23 18.82 -18.90 -31.46
N LEU A 24 18.29 -19.85 -32.24
CA LEU A 24 18.73 -20.07 -33.64
C LEU A 24 18.63 -18.80 -34.50
N ALA A 25 17.61 -17.97 -34.28
CA ALA A 25 17.42 -16.70 -34.96
C ALA A 25 18.57 -15.69 -34.70
N ALA A 26 19.39 -15.91 -33.69
CA ALA A 26 20.53 -15.10 -33.30
C ALA A 26 21.89 -15.80 -33.49
N ALA A 27 21.93 -16.94 -34.20
CA ALA A 27 23.15 -17.74 -34.36
C ALA A 27 24.33 -16.93 -34.93
N ALA A 28 24.07 -15.98 -35.83
CA ALA A 28 25.10 -15.10 -36.41
C ALA A 28 25.83 -14.23 -35.36
N LEU A 29 25.24 -14.00 -34.19
CA LEU A 29 25.90 -13.27 -33.09
C LEU A 29 27.00 -14.11 -32.42
N VAL A 30 26.87 -15.44 -32.45
CA VAL A 30 27.83 -16.37 -31.84
C VAL A 30 29.18 -16.26 -32.54
N ASP A 31 29.19 -16.13 -33.87
CA ASP A 31 30.44 -16.00 -34.65
C ASP A 31 31.13 -14.64 -34.46
N ALA A 32 30.39 -13.63 -33.99
CA ALA A 32 30.86 -12.26 -33.81
C ALA A 32 31.41 -11.96 -32.41
N CYS A 33 31.34 -12.92 -31.48
CA CYS A 33 31.86 -12.80 -30.13
C CYS A 33 32.51 -14.10 -29.65
N ASP A 34 33.14 -14.05 -28.49
CA ASP A 34 33.82 -15.21 -27.90
C ASP A 34 32.88 -15.96 -26.95
N LEU A 35 31.94 -15.23 -26.33
CA LEU A 35 30.91 -15.79 -25.45
C LEU A 35 29.57 -15.11 -25.73
N ALA A 36 28.54 -15.92 -25.99
CA ALA A 36 27.17 -15.46 -26.15
C ALA A 36 26.28 -16.09 -25.07
N LEU A 37 25.42 -15.27 -24.46
CA LEU A 37 24.50 -15.67 -23.40
C LEU A 37 23.12 -15.08 -23.64
N THR A 38 22.09 -15.71 -23.09
CA THR A 38 20.71 -15.26 -23.21
C THR A 38 20.05 -15.14 -21.85
N TYR A 39 19.23 -14.11 -21.67
CA TYR A 39 18.31 -13.97 -20.55
C TYR A 39 16.89 -13.85 -21.09
N GLU A 40 16.00 -14.64 -20.50
CA GLU A 40 14.57 -14.62 -20.78
C GLU A 40 13.78 -14.66 -19.48
N ASP A 41 12.76 -13.81 -19.38
CA ASP A 41 11.83 -13.80 -18.25
C ASP A 41 10.37 -14.01 -18.67
N GLY A 42 10.16 -14.52 -19.88
CA GLY A 42 8.85 -14.72 -20.49
C GLY A 42 8.21 -13.43 -21.05
N LEU A 43 8.76 -12.26 -20.73
CA LEU A 43 8.37 -10.99 -21.35
C LEU A 43 9.46 -10.47 -22.27
N THR A 44 10.68 -10.30 -21.76
CA THR A 44 11.80 -9.71 -22.49
C THR A 44 12.84 -10.76 -22.83
N LEU A 45 13.54 -10.52 -23.94
CA LEU A 45 14.70 -11.28 -24.37
C LEU A 45 15.91 -10.36 -24.35
N CYS A 46 16.97 -10.77 -23.67
CA CYS A 46 18.26 -10.09 -23.71
C CYS A 46 19.33 -11.05 -24.20
N ILE A 47 20.03 -10.70 -25.27
CA ILE A 47 21.19 -11.47 -25.78
C ILE A 47 22.45 -10.68 -25.46
N LEU A 48 23.33 -11.28 -24.68
CA LEU A 48 24.61 -10.74 -24.26
C LEU A 48 25.72 -11.37 -25.11
N CYS A 49 26.49 -10.54 -25.80
CA CYS A 49 27.66 -10.94 -26.55
C CYS A 49 28.91 -10.32 -25.90
N ILE A 50 29.90 -11.16 -25.57
CA ILE A 50 31.16 -10.73 -24.95
C ILE A 50 32.30 -11.01 -25.91
N VAL A 51 33.03 -9.95 -26.29
CA VAL A 51 34.27 -10.04 -27.06
C VAL A 51 35.45 -9.99 -26.09
N ASP A 52 36.30 -11.00 -26.13
CA ASP A 52 37.49 -11.17 -25.29
C ASP A 52 38.74 -10.62 -25.98
N ALA A 53 38.86 -9.29 -26.01
CA ALA A 53 40.02 -8.62 -26.60
C ALA A 53 41.24 -8.57 -25.64
N GLU A 54 41.16 -9.21 -24.46
CA GLU A 54 42.36 -9.46 -23.62
C GLU A 54 43.20 -10.59 -24.18
N ARG A 55 42.55 -11.61 -24.78
CA ARG A 55 43.25 -12.74 -25.43
C ARG A 55 43.78 -12.38 -26.81
N ASP A 56 43.01 -11.59 -27.55
CA ASP A 56 43.37 -11.10 -28.87
C ASP A 56 42.99 -9.62 -29.00
N PRO A 57 43.93 -8.68 -28.79
CA PRO A 57 43.67 -7.24 -28.90
C PRO A 57 43.15 -6.78 -30.26
N SER A 58 43.38 -7.56 -31.32
CA SER A 58 42.86 -7.28 -32.66
C SER A 58 41.38 -7.60 -32.80
N ARG A 59 40.85 -8.48 -31.95
CA ARG A 59 39.43 -8.86 -31.93
C ARG A 59 38.56 -7.66 -31.53
N ARG A 60 37.54 -7.40 -32.36
CA ARG A 60 36.59 -6.30 -32.22
C ARG A 60 35.22 -6.79 -32.67
N TRP A 61 34.17 -6.22 -32.09
CA TRP A 61 32.82 -6.42 -32.58
C TRP A 61 32.72 -5.94 -34.04
N ALA A 62 32.28 -6.85 -34.93
CA ALA A 62 32.33 -6.66 -36.38
C ALA A 62 30.96 -6.60 -37.07
N ILE A 63 29.85 -6.84 -36.34
CA ILE A 63 28.51 -6.77 -36.93
C ILE A 63 28.01 -5.31 -36.91
N GLU A 64 27.65 -4.82 -38.08
CA GLU A 64 27.08 -3.48 -38.26
C GLU A 64 25.68 -3.33 -37.64
N LYS A 65 25.27 -2.09 -37.39
CA LYS A 65 24.03 -1.78 -36.68
C LYS A 65 22.79 -2.33 -37.39
N GLU A 66 22.71 -2.18 -38.71
CA GLU A 66 21.56 -2.63 -39.50
C GLU A 66 21.34 -4.13 -39.36
N GLU A 67 22.44 -4.88 -39.33
CA GLU A 67 22.44 -6.32 -39.19
C GLU A 67 22.02 -6.76 -37.78
N LEU A 68 22.57 -6.12 -36.76
CA LEU A 68 22.13 -6.28 -35.36
C LEU A 68 20.62 -6.08 -35.22
N LEU A 69 20.08 -5.04 -35.85
CA LEU A 69 18.65 -4.75 -35.81
C LEU A 69 17.80 -5.77 -36.55
N ARG A 70 18.32 -6.34 -37.65
CA ARG A 70 17.66 -7.42 -38.38
C ARG A 70 17.60 -8.70 -37.53
N ILE A 71 18.73 -9.08 -36.92
CA ILE A 71 18.81 -10.23 -36.01
C ILE A 71 17.86 -10.04 -34.81
N GLY A 72 17.90 -8.86 -34.17
CA GLY A 72 17.01 -8.56 -33.04
C GLY A 72 15.52 -8.61 -33.43
N LYS A 73 15.16 -8.17 -34.65
CA LYS A 73 13.79 -8.30 -35.17
C LYS A 73 13.39 -9.76 -35.39
N ALA A 74 14.31 -10.59 -35.90
CA ALA A 74 14.06 -12.03 -36.06
C ALA A 74 13.81 -12.73 -34.71
N CYS A 75 14.31 -12.18 -33.62
CA CYS A 75 14.09 -12.68 -32.26
C CYS A 75 12.81 -12.17 -31.59
N LEU A 76 12.09 -11.19 -32.16
CA LEU A 76 10.84 -10.67 -31.59
C LEU A 76 9.73 -11.71 -31.36
N PRO A 77 9.58 -12.76 -32.19
CA PRO A 77 8.61 -13.82 -31.91
C PRO A 77 8.83 -14.50 -30.56
N LEU A 78 10.06 -14.51 -30.05
CA LEU A 78 10.44 -15.13 -28.77
C LEU A 78 10.05 -14.29 -27.54
N THR A 79 9.77 -12.99 -27.70
CA THR A 79 9.39 -12.14 -26.57
C THR A 79 7.92 -12.29 -26.19
N GLY A 80 7.58 -11.97 -24.95
CA GLY A 80 6.19 -11.88 -24.50
C GLY A 80 5.46 -10.66 -25.04
N ARG A 81 4.20 -10.51 -24.64
CA ARG A 81 3.36 -9.36 -25.00
C ARG A 81 2.93 -8.60 -23.74
N MET A 82 2.87 -7.28 -23.85
CA MET A 82 2.26 -6.40 -22.85
C MET A 82 1.25 -5.51 -23.57
N SER A 83 -0.02 -5.53 -23.13
CA SER A 83 -1.13 -4.81 -23.77
C SER A 83 -1.24 -5.08 -25.28
N GLY A 84 -1.08 -6.34 -25.68
CA GLY A 84 -1.14 -6.79 -27.09
C GLY A 84 0.15 -6.55 -27.90
N ALA A 85 1.06 -5.70 -27.44
CA ALA A 85 2.30 -5.39 -28.14
C ALA A 85 3.47 -6.30 -27.70
N LYS A 86 4.28 -6.78 -28.65
CA LYS A 86 5.52 -7.51 -28.33
C LYS A 86 6.50 -6.63 -27.55
N MET A 87 7.09 -7.21 -26.52
CA MET A 87 8.15 -6.58 -25.72
C MET A 87 9.48 -6.53 -26.52
N PRO A 88 10.36 -5.55 -26.23
CA PRO A 88 11.58 -5.37 -27.00
C PRO A 88 12.61 -6.48 -26.76
N VAL A 89 13.39 -6.78 -27.80
CA VAL A 89 14.63 -7.57 -27.70
C VAL A 89 15.77 -6.61 -27.38
N ASN A 90 16.59 -6.94 -26.38
CA ASN A 90 17.77 -6.16 -26.02
C ASN A 90 19.03 -6.92 -26.44
N LEU A 91 19.89 -6.27 -27.23
CA LEU A 91 21.21 -6.77 -27.57
C LEU A 91 22.24 -6.01 -26.74
N LEU A 92 22.97 -6.74 -25.91
CA LEU A 92 24.01 -6.19 -25.04
C LEU A 92 25.37 -6.68 -25.53
N ILE A 93 26.21 -5.76 -25.98
CA ILE A 93 27.56 -6.07 -26.47
C ILE A 93 28.55 -5.59 -25.41
N ILE A 94 29.47 -6.44 -24.98
CA ILE A 94 30.53 -6.07 -24.05
C ILE A 94 31.87 -6.43 -24.69
N GLU A 95 32.72 -5.43 -24.92
CA GLU A 95 34.12 -5.68 -25.24
C GLU A 95 34.96 -5.61 -23.96
N VAL A 96 35.66 -6.69 -23.63
CA VAL A 96 36.66 -6.70 -22.55
C VAL A 96 37.99 -6.31 -23.17
N ARG A 97 38.48 -5.12 -22.83
CA ARG A 97 39.69 -4.52 -23.43
C ARG A 97 40.70 -4.11 -22.34
N PRO A 98 41.99 -3.95 -22.66
CA PRO A 98 42.99 -3.53 -21.67
C PRO A 98 42.76 -2.11 -21.09
N SER A 99 42.13 -1.23 -21.86
CA SER A 99 41.89 0.16 -21.50
C SER A 99 40.63 0.73 -22.19
N LEU A 100 40.19 1.90 -21.74
CA LEU A 100 39.15 2.67 -22.38
C LEU A 100 39.74 3.56 -23.49
N ASP A 101 39.55 3.15 -24.73
CA ASP A 101 39.99 3.91 -25.91
C ASP A 101 38.82 4.76 -26.51
N PRO A 102 39.01 6.07 -26.79
CA PRO A 102 37.97 6.92 -27.36
C PRO A 102 37.43 6.46 -28.72
N ASP A 103 38.25 5.86 -29.57
CA ASP A 103 37.83 5.39 -30.89
C ASP A 103 36.95 4.14 -30.76
N ASP A 104 37.28 3.25 -29.81
CA ASP A 104 36.43 2.12 -29.44
C ASP A 104 35.08 2.58 -28.88
N GLN A 105 35.09 3.58 -28.00
CA GLN A 105 33.86 4.18 -27.48
C GLN A 105 33.02 4.79 -28.61
N ALA A 106 33.65 5.55 -29.52
CA ALA A 106 32.96 6.15 -30.65
C ALA A 106 32.35 5.09 -31.58
N ARG A 107 33.09 4.01 -31.87
CA ARG A 107 32.61 2.87 -32.69
C ARG A 107 31.40 2.19 -32.06
N LEU A 108 31.53 1.76 -30.80
CA LEU A 108 30.45 1.08 -30.09
C LEU A 108 29.24 1.99 -29.83
N LYS A 109 29.46 3.31 -29.69
CA LYS A 109 28.37 4.29 -29.57
C LYS A 109 27.52 4.39 -30.83
N ARG A 110 28.09 4.16 -32.02
CA ARG A 110 27.30 4.14 -33.29
C ARG A 110 26.26 3.02 -33.30
N LEU A 111 26.55 1.88 -32.66
CA LEU A 111 25.63 0.75 -32.55
C LEU A 111 24.42 1.07 -31.65
N GLN A 112 24.56 2.03 -30.74
CA GLN A 112 23.55 2.34 -29.73
C GLN A 112 22.16 2.59 -30.35
N ARG A 113 21.16 1.93 -29.78
CA ARG A 113 19.76 2.22 -30.03
C ARG A 113 18.98 2.05 -28.75
N LEU A 114 18.38 3.13 -28.25
CA LEU A 114 17.51 3.04 -27.10
C LEU A 114 16.21 2.30 -27.49
N PRO A 115 15.71 1.38 -26.64
CA PRO A 115 14.56 0.57 -26.99
C PRO A 115 13.28 1.40 -27.15
N GLY A 116 12.97 2.44 -26.36
CA GLY A 116 11.83 3.36 -26.62
C GLY A 116 10.59 2.74 -27.33
N LEU A 117 10.19 3.29 -28.48
CA LEU A 117 9.23 2.66 -29.43
C LEU A 117 9.87 1.61 -30.36
N ALA A 118 11.19 1.52 -30.37
CA ALA A 118 11.95 0.55 -31.15
C ALA A 118 11.89 -0.86 -30.53
N LYS A 119 11.32 -1.81 -31.25
CA LYS A 119 11.22 -3.21 -30.81
C LYS A 119 12.57 -3.93 -30.61
N VAL A 120 13.69 -3.28 -30.95
CA VAL A 120 15.05 -3.79 -30.72
C VAL A 120 15.89 -2.67 -30.11
N GLY A 121 16.42 -2.91 -28.91
CA GLY A 121 17.40 -2.05 -28.23
C GLY A 121 18.81 -2.63 -28.40
N VAL A 122 19.80 -1.75 -28.56
CA VAL A 122 21.22 -2.13 -28.63
C VAL A 122 22.00 -1.26 -27.66
N THR A 123 22.65 -1.90 -26.70
CA THR A 123 23.57 -1.27 -25.75
C THR A 123 24.93 -1.91 -25.91
N ALA A 124 25.98 -1.09 -25.93
CA ALA A 124 27.35 -1.55 -25.99
C ALA A 124 28.11 -1.06 -24.75
N MET A 125 29.05 -1.84 -24.26
CA MET A 125 29.87 -1.54 -23.10
C MET A 125 31.32 -1.92 -23.36
N ILE A 126 32.23 -1.24 -22.65
CA ILE A 126 33.64 -1.64 -22.56
C ILE A 126 33.92 -1.92 -21.09
N ALA A 127 34.49 -3.10 -20.81
CA ALA A 127 35.07 -3.44 -19.52
C ALA A 127 36.59 -3.33 -19.65
N ALA A 128 37.25 -2.56 -18.77
CA ALA A 128 38.70 -2.43 -18.73
C ALA A 128 39.24 -3.02 -17.42
N PRO A 129 39.53 -4.33 -17.37
CA PRO A 129 39.92 -5.00 -16.14
C PRO A 129 41.21 -4.47 -15.51
N PRO A 130 42.28 -4.14 -16.26
CA PRO A 130 43.50 -3.57 -15.68
C PRO A 130 43.29 -2.22 -14.96
N THR A 131 42.43 -1.35 -15.50
CA THR A 131 42.19 -0.01 -14.92
C THR A 131 41.02 0.01 -13.94
N GLY A 132 40.23 -1.06 -13.86
CA GLY A 132 39.00 -1.11 -13.06
C GLY A 132 37.90 -0.17 -13.59
N GLU A 133 38.00 0.22 -14.87
CA GLU A 133 37.09 1.17 -15.51
C GLU A 133 36.06 0.46 -16.38
N ALA A 134 34.92 1.11 -16.57
CA ALA A 134 33.93 0.64 -17.52
C ALA A 134 33.16 1.81 -18.13
N TRP A 135 32.75 1.62 -19.37
CA TRP A 135 32.00 2.56 -20.18
C TRP A 135 30.76 1.87 -20.77
N ALA A 136 29.71 2.65 -21.03
CA ALA A 136 28.54 2.19 -21.78
C ALA A 136 28.10 3.26 -22.78
N SER A 137 27.59 2.81 -23.93
CA SER A 137 27.08 3.68 -24.98
C SER A 137 25.79 4.40 -24.58
N ALA A 138 24.99 3.81 -23.68
CA ALA A 138 23.72 4.35 -23.23
C ALA A 138 23.77 4.95 -21.83
N PRO A 139 23.34 6.22 -21.61
CA PRO A 139 23.25 6.82 -20.28
C PRO A 139 22.37 6.01 -19.31
N LEU A 140 21.31 5.38 -19.83
CA LEU A 140 20.40 4.53 -19.04
C LEU A 140 21.07 3.24 -18.52
N ALA A 141 22.24 2.85 -19.03
CA ALA A 141 22.98 1.67 -18.57
C ALA A 141 23.80 1.92 -17.28
N PHE A 142 23.61 3.05 -16.59
CA PHE A 142 24.42 3.44 -15.43
C PHE A 142 24.45 2.38 -14.32
N LEU A 143 23.34 1.67 -14.05
CA LEU A 143 23.31 0.59 -13.06
C LEU A 143 24.15 -0.64 -13.48
N GLN A 144 24.17 -0.96 -14.78
CA GLN A 144 24.99 -2.04 -15.33
C GLN A 144 26.47 -1.68 -15.25
N VAL A 145 26.84 -0.45 -15.64
CA VAL A 145 28.21 0.06 -15.50
C VAL A 145 28.65 0.07 -14.05
N ARG A 146 27.79 0.51 -13.11
CA ARG A 146 28.12 0.53 -11.68
C ARG A 146 28.40 -0.86 -11.13
N TRP A 147 27.58 -1.86 -11.51
CA TRP A 147 27.82 -3.26 -11.13
C TRP A 147 29.10 -3.80 -11.76
N LEU A 148 29.33 -3.53 -13.04
CA LEU A 148 30.52 -3.97 -13.75
C LEU A 148 31.80 -3.38 -13.13
N ARG A 149 31.84 -2.08 -12.81
CA ARG A 149 32.95 -1.46 -12.06
C ARG A 149 33.17 -2.10 -10.70
N LYS A 150 32.10 -2.47 -9.99
CA LYS A 150 32.22 -3.18 -8.72
C LYS A 150 32.87 -4.55 -8.90
N LEU A 151 32.53 -5.28 -9.97
CA LEU A 151 33.16 -6.55 -10.31
C LEU A 151 34.63 -6.38 -10.71
N LEU A 152 34.94 -5.40 -11.57
CA LEU A 152 36.30 -5.15 -12.05
C LEU A 152 37.26 -4.80 -10.90
N ARG A 153 36.78 -4.09 -9.88
CA ARG A 153 37.56 -3.70 -8.69
C ARG A 153 37.61 -4.77 -7.59
N ALA A 154 36.80 -5.83 -7.69
CA ALA A 154 36.84 -6.94 -6.74
C ALA A 154 37.93 -7.93 -7.17
N PRO A 155 38.61 -8.61 -6.22
CA PRO A 155 39.57 -9.66 -6.58
C PRO A 155 38.87 -10.77 -7.35
N TRP A 156 39.41 -11.12 -8.52
CA TRP A 156 38.81 -12.14 -9.39
C TRP A 156 39.01 -13.52 -8.77
N ARG A 157 37.93 -14.30 -8.70
CA ARG A 157 37.96 -15.68 -8.22
C ARG A 157 37.48 -16.57 -9.36
N ALA A 158 38.42 -17.03 -10.18
CA ALA A 158 38.12 -17.81 -11.38
C ALA A 158 37.53 -19.21 -11.08
N ASP A 159 37.86 -19.75 -9.90
CA ASP A 159 37.59 -21.13 -9.49
C ASP A 159 36.49 -21.28 -8.42
N GLU A 160 35.91 -20.18 -7.93
CA GLU A 160 34.83 -20.27 -6.95
C GLU A 160 33.61 -20.92 -7.62
N PRO A 161 33.13 -22.08 -7.13
CA PRO A 161 31.96 -22.74 -7.71
C PRO A 161 30.80 -21.75 -7.66
N LEU A 162 30.29 -21.41 -8.84
CA LEU A 162 29.13 -20.55 -8.96
C LEU A 162 27.94 -21.38 -8.49
N SER A 163 27.56 -21.24 -7.24
CA SER A 163 26.34 -21.85 -6.73
C SER A 163 25.17 -21.33 -7.57
N GLU A 164 24.53 -22.23 -8.33
CA GLU A 164 23.24 -21.94 -8.96
C GLU A 164 22.27 -21.43 -7.89
N PRO A 165 21.41 -20.44 -8.19
CA PRO A 165 20.32 -20.13 -7.30
C PRO A 165 19.49 -21.42 -7.15
N PRO A 166 19.25 -21.91 -5.92
CA PRO A 166 18.54 -23.16 -5.73
C PRO A 166 17.16 -23.09 -6.37
N SER A 167 16.81 -24.20 -7.02
CA SER A 167 15.62 -24.37 -7.87
C SER A 167 14.29 -24.34 -7.10
N GLU A 168 14.32 -24.36 -5.77
CA GLU A 168 13.11 -24.41 -4.94
C GLU A 168 13.12 -23.29 -3.90
N ILE A 169 12.43 -22.19 -4.22
CA ILE A 169 12.21 -21.07 -3.30
C ILE A 169 10.75 -21.14 -2.83
N GLY A 170 10.55 -21.34 -1.53
CA GLY A 170 9.23 -21.44 -0.93
C GLY A 170 9.24 -22.21 0.40
N ALA A 171 8.23 -21.94 1.23
CA ALA A 171 8.07 -22.55 2.55
C ALA A 171 7.43 -23.96 2.50
N GLY A 172 7.11 -24.48 1.31
CA GLY A 172 6.52 -25.81 1.13
C GLY A 172 5.05 -25.93 1.57
N VAL A 173 4.28 -24.84 1.54
CA VAL A 173 2.87 -24.84 1.94
C VAL A 173 1.97 -25.24 0.76
N GLU A 174 1.33 -26.41 0.83
CA GLU A 174 0.46 -26.92 -0.25
C GLU A 174 -0.89 -26.18 -0.37
N ARG A 175 -1.43 -25.63 0.72
CA ARG A 175 -2.73 -24.93 0.75
C ARG A 175 -2.64 -23.61 1.51
N PRO A 176 -3.15 -22.48 0.96
CA PRO A 176 -3.04 -21.16 1.56
C PRO A 176 -4.10 -20.94 2.66
N VAL A 177 -3.96 -21.65 3.78
CA VAL A 177 -4.91 -21.67 4.90
C VAL A 177 -5.05 -20.30 5.56
N ALA A 178 -3.97 -19.55 5.77
CA ALA A 178 -4.06 -18.23 6.39
C ALA A 178 -4.77 -17.22 5.46
N THR A 179 -4.54 -17.33 4.16
CA THR A 179 -5.28 -16.56 3.15
C THR A 179 -6.78 -16.86 3.21
N TYR A 180 -7.16 -18.15 3.24
CA TYR A 180 -8.56 -18.55 3.39
C TYR A 180 -9.17 -18.10 4.72
N ALA A 181 -8.39 -18.14 5.81
CA ALA A 181 -8.85 -17.65 7.10
C ALA A 181 -9.14 -16.14 7.07
N LEU A 182 -8.25 -15.33 6.47
CA LEU A 182 -8.48 -13.89 6.32
C LEU A 182 -9.72 -13.60 5.46
N LEU A 183 -9.89 -14.32 4.34
CA LEU A 183 -11.10 -14.21 3.51
C LEU A 183 -12.37 -14.59 4.28
N GLY A 184 -12.31 -15.67 5.07
CA GLY A 184 -13.41 -16.10 5.93
C GLY A 184 -13.75 -15.07 7.01
N VAL A 185 -12.74 -14.45 7.62
CA VAL A 185 -12.93 -13.37 8.61
C VAL A 185 -13.57 -12.15 7.97
N MET A 186 -13.12 -11.72 6.79
CA MET A 186 -13.74 -10.61 6.06
C MET A 186 -15.20 -10.91 5.68
N GLY A 187 -15.49 -12.13 5.21
CA GLY A 187 -16.85 -12.56 4.90
C GLY A 187 -17.74 -12.62 6.15
N ALA A 188 -17.21 -13.09 7.28
CA ALA A 188 -17.94 -13.13 8.55
C ALA A 188 -18.20 -11.72 9.10
N ALA A 189 -17.23 -10.80 8.98
CA ALA A 189 -17.41 -9.40 9.32
C ALA A 189 -18.51 -8.76 8.45
N PHE A 190 -18.49 -9.01 7.15
CA PHE A 190 -19.52 -8.51 6.22
C PHE A 190 -20.93 -9.05 6.51
N ALA A 191 -21.04 -10.33 6.87
CA ALA A 191 -22.31 -10.86 7.37
C ALA A 191 -22.75 -10.16 8.67
N GLY A 192 -21.81 -9.89 9.58
CA GLY A 192 -22.05 -9.13 10.80
C GLY A 192 -22.56 -7.70 10.54
N GLU A 193 -22.04 -7.02 9.52
CA GLU A 193 -22.50 -5.68 9.12
C GLU A 193 -23.98 -5.62 8.78
N HIS A 194 -24.49 -6.67 8.12
CA HIS A 194 -25.92 -6.76 7.80
C HIS A 194 -26.78 -7.22 8.99
N LEU A 195 -26.27 -8.13 9.82
CA LEU A 195 -26.99 -8.61 11.00
C LEU A 195 -27.09 -7.56 12.11
N LEU A 196 -26.12 -6.64 12.16
CA LEU A 196 -25.99 -5.59 13.17
C LEU A 196 -26.19 -4.20 12.56
N ALA A 197 -26.97 -4.11 11.48
CA ALA A 197 -27.27 -2.82 10.85
C ALA A 197 -28.07 -1.93 11.81
N VAL A 198 -27.61 -0.69 12.00
CA VAL A 198 -28.25 0.30 12.89
C VAL A 198 -29.10 1.32 12.13
N SER A 199 -28.93 1.40 10.80
CA SER A 199 -29.77 2.20 9.91
C SER A 199 -29.87 1.56 8.53
N SER A 200 -30.89 1.96 7.77
CA SER A 200 -31.03 1.59 6.36
C SER A 200 -29.80 2.04 5.56
N ALA A 201 -29.45 1.29 4.51
CA ALA A 201 -28.34 1.64 3.64
C ALA A 201 -28.52 3.05 3.04
N ASP A 202 -27.48 3.89 3.13
CA ASP A 202 -27.49 5.29 2.70
C ASP A 202 -27.21 5.45 1.19
N GLY A 203 -27.54 4.44 0.39
CA GLY A 203 -26.98 4.21 -0.96
C GLY A 203 -25.80 3.22 -0.92
N GLY A 204 -25.36 2.73 -2.08
CA GLY A 204 -24.32 1.69 -2.14
C GLY A 204 -24.37 0.81 -3.38
N GLY A 205 -23.36 -0.05 -3.54
CA GLY A 205 -23.43 -1.19 -4.45
C GLY A 205 -24.47 -2.21 -4.00
N PRO A 206 -24.58 -3.37 -4.67
CA PRO A 206 -25.42 -4.46 -4.19
C PRO A 206 -25.05 -4.85 -2.75
N LEU A 207 -26.05 -5.04 -1.89
CA LEU A 207 -25.86 -5.26 -0.44
C LEU A 207 -25.07 -4.13 0.24
N GLY A 208 -25.47 -2.88 0.00
CA GLY A 208 -24.87 -1.72 0.66
C GLY A 208 -25.12 -1.70 2.17
N VAL A 209 -24.16 -1.14 2.90
CA VAL A 209 -24.18 -0.95 4.36
C VAL A 209 -24.10 0.55 4.67
N SER A 210 -24.90 1.02 5.62
CA SER A 210 -24.94 2.44 6.00
C SER A 210 -23.67 2.92 6.68
N VAL A 211 -23.34 4.21 6.53
CA VAL A 211 -22.14 4.80 7.15
C VAL A 211 -22.24 4.76 8.68
N SER A 212 -23.44 4.95 9.22
CA SER A 212 -23.71 4.82 10.66
C SER A 212 -23.43 3.40 11.17
N THR A 213 -23.78 2.37 10.41
CA THR A 213 -23.48 0.97 10.74
C THR A 213 -21.97 0.72 10.70
N LEU A 214 -21.29 1.14 9.64
CA LEU A 214 -19.83 1.00 9.54
C LEU A 214 -19.12 1.74 10.68
N THR A 215 -19.60 2.92 11.06
CA THR A 215 -19.07 3.69 12.19
C THR A 215 -19.30 2.96 13.52
N ALA A 216 -20.50 2.41 13.75
CA ALA A 216 -20.83 1.65 14.95
C ALA A 216 -19.97 0.39 15.11
N LEU A 217 -19.60 -0.25 14.00
CA LEU A 217 -18.81 -1.48 13.98
C LEU A 217 -17.29 -1.25 13.98
N GLY A 218 -16.84 0.01 14.04
CA GLY A 218 -15.43 0.34 14.19
C GLY A 218 -14.73 0.81 12.92
N GLY A 219 -15.46 1.40 11.97
CA GLY A 219 -14.90 2.11 10.81
C GLY A 219 -13.96 3.24 11.22
N LEU A 220 -12.97 3.53 10.38
CA LEU A 220 -11.93 4.49 10.70
C LEU A 220 -12.43 5.90 10.46
N GLN A 221 -12.53 6.68 11.54
CA GLN A 221 -12.84 8.10 11.49
C GLN A 221 -11.81 8.85 12.33
N ARG A 222 -11.24 9.91 11.75
CA ARG A 222 -10.10 10.64 12.33
C ARG A 222 -10.39 11.17 13.73
N GLN A 223 -11.56 11.79 13.90
CA GLN A 223 -11.97 12.40 15.17
C GLN A 223 -12.17 11.37 16.29
N LEU A 224 -12.77 10.21 15.97
CA LEU A 224 -12.96 9.13 16.96
C LEU A 224 -11.63 8.57 17.44
N VAL A 225 -10.63 8.48 16.56
CA VAL A 225 -9.30 8.00 16.96
C VAL A 225 -8.54 9.06 17.76
N LEU A 226 -8.40 10.27 17.23
CA LEU A 226 -7.52 11.28 17.82
C LEU A 226 -8.09 11.93 19.08
N GLU A 227 -9.41 12.08 19.17
CA GLU A 227 -10.05 12.80 20.28
C GLU A 227 -10.70 11.86 21.30
N HIS A 228 -11.32 10.77 20.82
CA HIS A 228 -12.02 9.82 21.68
C HIS A 228 -11.17 8.60 22.05
N GLY A 229 -9.93 8.53 21.55
CA GLY A 229 -8.98 7.46 21.88
C GLY A 229 -9.39 6.09 21.32
N GLU A 230 -10.25 6.06 20.29
CA GLU A 230 -10.77 4.83 19.69
C GLU A 230 -9.75 4.20 18.72
N TRP A 231 -8.52 3.99 19.20
CA TRP A 231 -7.39 3.45 18.44
C TRP A 231 -7.69 2.13 17.72
N HIS A 232 -8.62 1.34 18.24
CA HIS A 232 -9.02 0.05 17.68
C HIS A 232 -9.51 0.17 16.23
N ARG A 233 -10.04 1.34 15.85
CA ARG A 233 -10.48 1.65 14.48
C ARG A 233 -9.38 1.59 13.43
N LEU A 234 -8.11 1.72 13.85
CA LEU A 234 -6.95 1.47 12.98
C LEU A 234 -6.87 0.02 12.49
N LEU A 235 -7.54 -0.90 13.19
CA LEU A 235 -7.53 -2.33 12.89
C LEU A 235 -8.91 -2.77 12.42
N THR A 236 -9.96 -2.50 13.19
CA THR A 236 -11.32 -3.00 12.90
C THR A 236 -11.85 -2.51 11.56
N ALA A 237 -11.54 -1.28 11.16
CA ALA A 237 -11.94 -0.74 9.86
C ALA A 237 -11.49 -1.60 8.67
N THR A 238 -10.37 -2.30 8.80
CA THR A 238 -9.83 -3.14 7.73
C THR A 238 -10.60 -4.45 7.51
N LEU A 239 -11.48 -4.82 8.45
CA LEU A 239 -12.36 -5.98 8.33
C LEU A 239 -13.70 -5.62 7.67
N LEU A 240 -14.07 -4.34 7.70
CA LEU A 240 -15.38 -3.84 7.30
C LEU A 240 -15.45 -3.52 5.80
N HIS A 241 -16.61 -3.66 5.17
CA HIS A 241 -16.81 -3.32 3.75
C HIS A 241 -18.19 -2.69 3.51
N GLY A 242 -18.22 -1.59 2.76
CA GLY A 242 -19.47 -0.88 2.49
C GLY A 242 -20.44 -1.59 1.53
N ASP A 243 -19.96 -2.55 0.72
CA ASP A 243 -20.80 -3.33 -0.19
C ASP A 243 -20.11 -4.63 -0.68
N VAL A 244 -20.87 -5.48 -1.37
CA VAL A 244 -20.38 -6.79 -1.84
C VAL A 244 -19.29 -6.70 -2.91
N LEU A 245 -19.32 -5.66 -3.75
CA LEU A 245 -18.30 -5.48 -4.79
C LEU A 245 -16.98 -5.06 -4.15
N HIS A 246 -17.03 -4.17 -3.17
CA HIS A 246 -15.88 -3.77 -2.38
C HIS A 246 -15.26 -4.97 -1.64
N LEU A 247 -16.07 -5.83 -1.01
CA LEU A 247 -15.60 -7.10 -0.43
C LEU A 247 -14.99 -8.02 -1.49
N GLY A 248 -15.66 -8.20 -2.63
CA GLY A 248 -15.24 -9.11 -3.70
C GLY A 248 -13.89 -8.71 -4.32
N LEU A 249 -13.69 -7.42 -4.60
CA LEU A 249 -12.44 -6.91 -5.17
C LEU A 249 -11.27 -7.04 -4.18
N ASN A 250 -11.49 -6.72 -2.91
CA ASN A 250 -10.47 -6.93 -1.86
C ASN A 250 -10.17 -8.42 -1.67
N GLY A 251 -11.19 -9.26 -1.63
CA GLY A 251 -11.03 -10.71 -1.49
C GLY A 251 -10.26 -11.33 -2.66
N PHE A 252 -10.56 -10.91 -3.89
CA PHE A 252 -9.82 -11.34 -5.08
C PHE A 252 -8.34 -10.94 -5.01
N ALA A 253 -8.05 -9.67 -4.71
CA ALA A 253 -6.68 -9.18 -4.61
C ALA A 253 -5.91 -9.80 -3.43
N LEU A 254 -6.58 -10.00 -2.28
CA LEU A 254 -6.05 -10.73 -1.13
C LEU A 254 -5.74 -12.18 -1.48
N TYR A 255 -6.62 -12.87 -2.20
CA TYR A 255 -6.36 -14.25 -2.62
C TYR A 255 -5.11 -14.34 -3.51
N MET A 256 -5.03 -13.47 -4.53
CA MET A 256 -3.91 -13.44 -5.46
C MET A 256 -2.56 -13.16 -4.77
N ALA A 257 -2.48 -12.11 -3.95
CA ALA A 257 -1.25 -11.76 -3.25
C ALA A 257 -0.97 -12.69 -2.06
N GLY A 258 -2.01 -12.99 -1.28
CA GLY A 258 -1.93 -13.76 -0.05
C GLY A 258 -1.55 -15.21 -0.30
N ALA A 259 -2.18 -15.90 -1.25
CA ALA A 259 -1.83 -17.29 -1.54
C ALA A 259 -0.39 -17.44 -2.01
N MET A 260 0.06 -16.52 -2.88
CA MET A 260 1.42 -16.46 -3.37
C MET A 260 2.43 -16.18 -2.24
N LEU A 261 2.16 -15.19 -1.39
CA LEU A 261 3.03 -14.87 -0.24
C LEU A 261 3.03 -15.98 0.81
N GLU A 262 1.90 -16.63 1.08
CA GLU A 262 1.82 -17.74 2.01
C GLU A 262 2.64 -18.94 1.54
N HIS A 263 2.60 -19.22 0.23
CA HIS A 263 3.41 -20.28 -0.36
C HIS A 263 4.91 -19.96 -0.27
N LEU A 264 5.30 -18.72 -0.55
CA LEU A 264 6.71 -18.31 -0.51
C LEU A 264 7.28 -18.15 0.90
N LEU A 265 6.54 -17.51 1.80
CA LEU A 265 7.04 -17.04 3.09
C LEU A 265 6.50 -17.86 4.26
N GLY A 266 5.37 -18.53 4.08
CA GLY A 266 4.61 -19.16 5.15
C GLY A 266 3.59 -18.24 5.83
N ARG A 267 2.68 -18.87 6.57
CA ARG A 267 1.52 -18.26 7.23
C ARG A 267 1.85 -17.07 8.14
N ALA A 268 2.90 -17.21 8.94
CA ALA A 268 3.28 -16.18 9.91
C ALA A 268 3.74 -14.89 9.24
N TYR A 269 4.46 -14.96 8.11
CA TYR A 269 4.83 -13.74 7.41
C TYR A 269 3.62 -13.11 6.72
N LEU A 270 2.70 -13.90 6.16
CA LEU A 270 1.47 -13.37 5.56
C LEU A 270 0.69 -12.53 6.57
N VAL A 271 0.39 -13.07 7.74
CA VAL A 271 -0.43 -12.37 8.77
C VAL A 271 0.29 -11.13 9.29
N ALA A 272 1.61 -11.21 9.51
CA ALA A 272 2.39 -10.04 9.92
C ALA A 272 2.41 -8.95 8.84
N LEU A 273 2.57 -9.31 7.56
CA LEU A 273 2.55 -8.36 6.44
C LEU A 273 1.17 -7.74 6.25
N PHE A 274 0.09 -8.51 6.43
CA PHE A 274 -1.29 -8.00 6.40
C PHE A 274 -1.48 -6.93 7.47
N LEU A 275 -1.04 -7.18 8.71
CA LEU A 275 -1.11 -6.18 9.78
C LEU A 275 -0.30 -4.91 9.44
N VAL A 276 0.92 -5.07 8.92
CA VAL A 276 1.77 -3.92 8.56
C VAL A 276 1.10 -3.05 7.49
N GLY A 277 0.51 -3.67 6.47
CA GLY A 277 -0.25 -2.95 5.45
C GLY A 277 -1.52 -2.29 6.02
N ALA A 278 -2.26 -2.98 6.89
CA ALA A 278 -3.45 -2.47 7.55
C ALA A 278 -3.12 -1.19 8.35
N VAL A 279 -2.15 -1.28 9.26
CA VAL A 279 -1.72 -0.15 10.09
C VAL A 279 -1.13 0.97 9.24
N GLY A 280 -0.28 0.65 8.25
CA GLY A 280 0.30 1.64 7.35
C GLY A 280 -0.75 2.42 6.56
N GLY A 281 -1.77 1.72 6.06
CA GLY A 281 -2.91 2.34 5.39
C GLY A 281 -3.72 3.22 6.33
N SER A 282 -4.14 2.69 7.48
CA SER A 282 -4.92 3.45 8.45
C SER A 282 -4.18 4.67 9.01
N LEU A 283 -2.87 4.61 9.22
CA LEU A 283 -2.08 5.76 9.66
C LEU A 283 -2.03 6.87 8.60
N LEU A 284 -1.86 6.53 7.32
CA LEU A 284 -1.83 7.55 6.27
C LEU A 284 -3.22 8.10 5.97
N SER A 285 -4.25 7.25 6.04
CA SER A 285 -5.67 7.67 6.01
C SER A 285 -5.97 8.63 7.16
N LEU A 286 -5.54 8.34 8.38
CA LEU A 286 -5.67 9.28 9.50
C LEU A 286 -4.95 10.60 9.24
N ALA A 287 -3.76 10.57 8.65
CA ALA A 287 -2.95 11.77 8.45
C ALA A 287 -3.51 12.69 7.36
N LEU A 288 -4.05 12.12 6.28
CA LEU A 288 -4.45 12.86 5.07
C LEU A 288 -5.96 12.88 4.80
N GLY A 289 -6.73 12.01 5.44
CA GLY A 289 -8.17 11.91 5.31
C GLY A 289 -8.90 13.07 5.98
N SER A 290 -10.13 13.33 5.51
CA SER A 290 -10.99 14.36 6.08
C SER A 290 -11.58 13.93 7.42
N ASP A 291 -11.99 14.91 8.24
CA ASP A 291 -12.56 14.65 9.56
C ASP A 291 -13.92 13.93 9.50
N ALA A 292 -14.70 14.15 8.42
CA ALA A 292 -16.04 13.59 8.26
C ALA A 292 -16.07 12.23 7.54
N THR A 293 -14.99 11.83 6.86
CA THR A 293 -14.95 10.57 6.10
C THR A 293 -14.74 9.36 7.01
N VAL A 294 -15.55 8.33 6.77
CA VAL A 294 -15.41 7.02 7.39
C VAL A 294 -14.74 6.08 6.39
N SER A 295 -13.53 5.62 6.72
CA SER A 295 -12.75 4.70 5.92
C SER A 295 -12.95 3.26 6.40
N VAL A 296 -13.21 2.35 5.46
CA VAL A 296 -13.34 0.91 5.69
C VAL A 296 -12.71 0.14 4.55
N GLY A 297 -12.40 -1.14 4.78
CA GLY A 297 -11.93 -2.06 3.75
C GLY A 297 -10.52 -2.58 4.02
N ALA A 298 -10.28 -3.81 3.58
CA ALA A 298 -8.96 -4.45 3.69
C ALA A 298 -7.91 -3.85 2.72
N SER A 299 -8.27 -2.86 1.90
CA SER A 299 -7.49 -2.46 0.73
C SER A 299 -6.10 -1.92 1.07
N GLY A 300 -5.93 -1.18 2.18
CA GLY A 300 -4.61 -0.79 2.67
C GLY A 300 -3.72 -1.99 3.00
N ALA A 301 -4.27 -2.99 3.68
CA ALA A 301 -3.58 -4.25 3.95
C ALA A 301 -3.20 -4.98 2.65
N VAL A 302 -4.14 -5.06 1.70
CA VAL A 302 -3.94 -5.70 0.40
C VAL A 302 -2.89 -4.98 -0.43
N MET A 303 -2.88 -3.64 -0.49
CA MET A 303 -1.83 -2.88 -1.18
C MET A 303 -0.46 -3.14 -0.57
N GLY A 304 -0.39 -3.27 0.76
CA GLY A 304 0.82 -3.70 1.45
C GLY A 304 1.28 -5.09 1.05
N LEU A 305 0.35 -6.06 0.94
CA LEU A 305 0.65 -7.41 0.46
C LEU A 305 1.11 -7.41 -1.01
N LEU A 306 0.44 -6.68 -1.90
CA LEU A 306 0.84 -6.57 -3.31
C LEU A 306 2.26 -6.02 -3.44
N ALA A 307 2.58 -4.95 -2.70
CA ALA A 307 3.91 -4.36 -2.68
C ALA A 307 4.97 -5.32 -2.09
N ALA A 308 4.63 -6.02 -1.00
CA ALA A 308 5.50 -7.03 -0.40
C ALA A 308 5.72 -8.24 -1.32
N ALA A 309 4.71 -8.66 -2.08
CA ALA A 309 4.79 -9.73 -3.09
C ALA A 309 5.73 -9.36 -4.22
N ILE A 310 5.65 -8.11 -4.72
CA ILE A 310 6.61 -7.58 -5.70
C ILE A 310 8.03 -7.63 -5.12
N ALA A 311 8.24 -7.18 -3.88
CA ALA A 311 9.54 -7.25 -3.24
C ALA A 311 10.03 -8.71 -3.07
N ALA A 312 9.18 -9.61 -2.60
CA ALA A 312 9.49 -11.03 -2.42
C ALA A 312 9.83 -11.72 -3.76
N SER A 313 9.21 -11.30 -4.86
CA SER A 313 9.49 -11.85 -6.20
C SER A 313 10.95 -11.67 -6.62
N PHE A 314 11.70 -10.71 -6.06
CA PHE A 314 13.13 -10.56 -6.32
C PHE A 314 13.98 -11.72 -5.80
N ARG A 315 13.38 -12.62 -5.02
CA ARG A 315 14.00 -13.88 -4.62
C ARG A 315 13.83 -14.97 -5.65
N LEU A 316 12.79 -14.91 -6.46
CA LEU A 316 12.52 -15.90 -7.48
C LEU A 316 13.47 -15.78 -8.68
N PRO A 317 13.64 -16.88 -9.44
CA PRO A 317 14.21 -16.83 -10.78
C PRO A 317 13.52 -15.78 -11.65
N ALA A 318 14.22 -15.28 -12.66
CA ALA A 318 13.78 -14.17 -13.49
C ALA A 318 12.36 -14.33 -14.07
N ARG A 319 12.09 -15.50 -14.65
CA ARG A 319 10.79 -15.85 -15.22
C ARG A 319 9.68 -15.84 -14.18
N ASP A 320 9.87 -16.55 -13.06
CA ASP A 320 8.87 -16.66 -11.99
C ASP A 320 8.64 -15.32 -11.30
N ARG A 321 9.70 -14.52 -11.14
CA ARG A 321 9.61 -13.14 -10.66
C ARG A 321 8.69 -12.32 -11.54
N THR A 322 8.84 -12.39 -12.85
CA THR A 322 8.01 -11.64 -13.79
C THR A 322 6.56 -12.11 -13.74
N LEU A 323 6.33 -13.42 -13.61
CA LEU A 323 5.00 -14.01 -13.45
C LEU A 323 4.29 -13.57 -12.15
N VAL A 324 5.03 -13.27 -11.09
CA VAL A 324 4.48 -12.71 -9.84
C VAL A 324 4.35 -11.18 -9.93
N MET A 325 5.42 -10.48 -10.32
CA MET A 325 5.50 -9.03 -10.27
C MET A 325 4.45 -8.37 -11.16
N LEU A 326 4.23 -8.87 -12.37
CA LEU A 326 3.35 -8.20 -13.33
C LEU A 326 1.87 -8.20 -12.88
N PRO A 327 1.23 -9.33 -12.50
CA PRO A 327 -0.13 -9.32 -11.99
C PRO A 327 -0.29 -8.45 -10.73
N MET A 328 0.68 -8.50 -9.80
CA MET A 328 0.62 -7.69 -8.58
C MET A 328 0.70 -6.18 -8.92
N ALA A 329 1.58 -5.79 -9.84
CA ALA A 329 1.71 -4.41 -10.28
C ALA A 329 0.47 -3.91 -11.06
N GLN A 330 -0.17 -4.78 -11.84
CA GLN A 330 -1.39 -4.47 -12.58
C GLN A 330 -2.59 -4.16 -11.68
N ILE A 331 -2.61 -4.70 -10.46
CA ILE A 331 -3.61 -4.35 -9.44
C ILE A 331 -3.13 -3.13 -8.64
N LEU A 332 -1.90 -3.17 -8.13
CA LEU A 332 -1.36 -2.15 -7.24
C LEU A 332 -1.32 -0.77 -7.89
N VAL A 333 -0.74 -0.63 -9.09
CA VAL A 333 -0.49 0.69 -9.69
C VAL A 333 -1.79 1.45 -9.95
N PRO A 334 -2.82 0.88 -10.60
CA PRO A 334 -4.10 1.58 -10.77
C PRO A 334 -4.78 1.92 -9.45
N SER A 335 -4.67 1.06 -8.42
CA SER A 335 -5.24 1.33 -7.10
C SER A 335 -4.59 2.52 -6.39
N LEU A 336 -3.40 2.96 -6.80
CA LEU A 336 -2.73 4.14 -6.23
C LEU A 336 -3.08 5.45 -6.92
N ILE A 337 -3.75 5.42 -8.07
CA ILE A 337 -4.03 6.61 -8.87
C ILE A 337 -5.53 6.94 -8.76
N PRO A 338 -5.91 8.20 -8.49
CA PRO A 338 -7.30 8.63 -8.39
C PRO A 338 -8.00 8.72 -9.76
N LEU A 339 -8.05 7.59 -10.49
CA LEU A 339 -8.66 7.47 -11.81
C LEU A 339 -10.10 6.99 -11.75
N VAL A 340 -10.50 6.37 -10.63
CA VAL A 340 -11.83 5.77 -10.46
C VAL A 340 -12.42 6.26 -9.15
N THR A 341 -13.56 6.93 -9.21
CA THR A 341 -14.41 7.11 -8.04
C THR A 341 -15.45 5.99 -8.05
N HIS A 342 -15.69 5.36 -6.90
CA HIS A 342 -16.75 4.37 -6.81
C HIS A 342 -18.08 5.12 -6.94
N ARG A 343 -18.82 4.90 -8.03
CA ARG A 343 -20.07 5.63 -8.33
C ARG A 343 -21.27 5.22 -7.45
N SER A 344 -21.02 4.53 -6.34
CA SER A 344 -22.03 3.95 -5.45
C SER A 344 -22.13 4.68 -4.10
N GLY A 345 -21.74 5.96 -4.02
CA GLY A 345 -21.92 6.79 -2.83
C GLY A 345 -20.74 6.79 -1.84
N GLY A 346 -19.66 6.05 -2.11
CA GLY A 346 -18.41 6.07 -1.33
C GLY A 346 -17.20 6.46 -2.17
N GLU A 347 -16.27 7.22 -1.59
CA GLU A 347 -15.00 7.56 -2.22
C GLU A 347 -13.93 6.49 -1.93
N ILE A 348 -12.99 6.31 -2.85
CA ILE A 348 -11.84 5.42 -2.63
C ILE A 348 -10.85 6.15 -1.71
N ASP A 349 -10.48 5.51 -0.60
CA ASP A 349 -9.44 6.03 0.29
C ASP A 349 -8.03 5.77 -0.29
N TYR A 350 -7.60 6.68 -1.16
CA TYR A 350 -6.28 6.63 -1.79
C TYR A 350 -5.13 6.82 -0.78
N ALA A 351 -5.38 7.51 0.35
CA ALA A 351 -4.39 7.65 1.40
C ALA A 351 -4.13 6.30 2.08
N ALA A 352 -5.18 5.52 2.35
CA ALA A 352 -5.03 4.15 2.85
C ALA A 352 -4.27 3.26 1.86
N HIS A 353 -4.58 3.35 0.55
CA HIS A 353 -3.87 2.57 -0.47
C HIS A 353 -2.37 2.91 -0.53
N LEU A 354 -2.04 4.20 -0.56
CA LEU A 354 -0.66 4.67 -0.58
C LEU A 354 0.09 4.29 0.70
N GLY A 355 -0.54 4.45 1.87
CA GLY A 355 0.07 4.12 3.16
C GLY A 355 0.36 2.62 3.28
N GLY A 356 -0.60 1.80 2.85
CA GLY A 356 -0.44 0.35 2.76
C GLY A 356 0.70 -0.05 1.83
N ALA A 357 0.73 0.50 0.62
CA ALA A 357 1.79 0.23 -0.36
C ALA A 357 3.18 0.63 0.16
N VAL A 358 3.32 1.81 0.77
CA VAL A 358 4.59 2.26 1.37
C VAL A 358 5.04 1.32 2.48
N ALA A 359 4.12 0.96 3.40
CA ALA A 359 4.43 0.02 4.47
C ALA A 359 4.84 -1.36 3.93
N GLY A 360 4.17 -1.83 2.87
CA GLY A 360 4.49 -3.07 2.16
C GLY A 360 5.87 -3.05 1.48
N VAL A 361 6.24 -1.94 0.82
CA VAL A 361 7.59 -1.77 0.24
C VAL A 361 8.65 -1.82 1.33
N LEU A 362 8.43 -1.13 2.45
CA LEU A 362 9.38 -1.11 3.57
C LEU A 362 9.52 -2.51 4.21
N ALA A 363 8.41 -3.19 4.45
CA ALA A 363 8.40 -4.55 4.98
C ALA A 363 9.04 -5.55 4.00
N GLY A 364 8.77 -5.41 2.70
CA GLY A 364 9.40 -6.19 1.64
C GLY A 364 10.90 -5.96 1.56
N ALA A 365 11.38 -4.72 1.71
CA ALA A 365 12.81 -4.42 1.77
C ALA A 365 13.49 -5.01 3.01
N ALA A 366 12.81 -4.99 4.16
CA ALA A 366 13.28 -5.66 5.38
C ALA A 366 13.33 -7.18 5.20
N LEU A 367 12.29 -7.77 4.59
CA LEU A 367 12.23 -9.18 4.23
C LEU A 367 13.41 -9.57 3.32
N LEU A 368 13.70 -8.77 2.30
CA LEU A 368 14.85 -8.98 1.43
C LEU A 368 16.20 -8.85 2.16
N ARG A 369 16.30 -8.17 3.31
CA ARG A 369 17.54 -8.19 4.10
C ARG A 369 17.70 -9.47 4.90
N ILE A 370 16.61 -10.00 5.46
CA ILE A 370 16.63 -11.17 6.34
C ILE A 370 16.46 -12.50 5.60
N TRP A 371 16.24 -12.47 4.29
CA TRP A 371 16.18 -13.66 3.45
C TRP A 371 17.54 -13.85 2.78
N PRO A 372 18.36 -14.86 3.11
CA PRO A 372 19.62 -15.12 2.41
C PRO A 372 19.36 -15.56 0.95
N LYS A 373 20.28 -15.27 0.03
CA LYS A 373 20.18 -15.79 -1.35
C LYS A 373 20.32 -17.31 -1.30
N GLY A 374 19.39 -18.00 -1.95
CA GLY A 374 19.32 -19.45 -1.96
C GLY A 374 18.76 -20.13 -0.71
N ALA A 375 18.32 -19.36 0.29
CA ALA A 375 17.53 -19.95 1.36
C ALA A 375 16.09 -20.19 0.87
N ARG A 376 15.52 -21.34 1.24
CA ARG A 376 14.13 -21.71 0.93
C ARG A 376 13.10 -20.71 1.50
N ALA A 377 13.40 -20.12 2.66
CA ALA A 377 12.51 -19.19 3.36
C ALA A 377 13.28 -18.06 4.06
N PRO A 378 12.61 -16.95 4.42
CA PRO A 378 13.20 -15.88 5.23
C PRO A 378 13.64 -16.36 6.61
N ALA A 379 14.69 -15.73 7.17
CA ALA A 379 15.09 -15.97 8.55
C ALA A 379 14.10 -15.33 9.54
N HIS A 380 14.11 -15.81 10.80
CA HIS A 380 13.31 -15.31 11.93
C HIS A 380 11.82 -15.68 11.94
N ALA A 381 11.45 -16.88 11.48
CA ALA A 381 10.07 -17.37 11.51
C ALA A 381 9.37 -17.25 12.89
N ARG A 382 10.12 -17.42 14.00
CA ARG A 382 9.58 -17.22 15.36
C ARG A 382 9.17 -15.76 15.64
N ALA A 383 9.92 -14.79 15.12
CA ALA A 383 9.57 -13.38 15.26
C ALA A 383 8.33 -13.04 14.43
N ALA A 384 8.22 -13.59 13.20
CA ALA A 384 7.01 -13.45 12.39
C ALA A 384 5.79 -14.09 13.07
N LEU A 385 5.96 -15.25 13.72
CA LEU A 385 4.89 -15.90 14.49
C LEU A 385 4.47 -15.05 15.69
N ALA A 386 5.42 -14.50 16.45
CA ALA A 386 5.12 -13.59 17.56
C ALA A 386 4.40 -12.32 17.10
N ALA A 387 4.85 -11.72 15.99
CA ALA A 387 4.19 -10.57 15.37
C ALA A 387 2.76 -10.91 14.90
N SER A 388 2.55 -12.12 14.35
CA SER A 388 1.23 -12.60 13.95
C SER A 388 0.30 -12.83 15.14
N ALA A 389 0.82 -13.43 16.22
CA ALA A 389 0.05 -13.65 17.44
C ALA A 389 -0.36 -12.31 18.07
N LEU A 390 0.56 -11.34 18.10
CA LEU A 390 0.27 -9.98 18.52
C LEU A 390 -0.79 -9.33 17.62
N ALA A 391 -0.69 -9.50 16.30
CA ALA A 391 -1.68 -9.00 15.34
C ALA A 391 -3.08 -9.53 15.68
N VAL A 392 -3.22 -10.86 15.79
CA VAL A 392 -4.49 -11.50 16.12
C VAL A 392 -5.02 -11.01 17.46
N GLY A 393 -4.15 -10.88 18.48
CA GLY A 393 -4.52 -10.33 19.78
C GLY A 393 -5.03 -8.88 19.69
N LEU A 394 -4.35 -8.02 18.92
CA LEU A 394 -4.78 -6.64 18.72
C LEU A 394 -6.11 -6.53 17.98
N TYR A 395 -6.34 -7.37 16.95
CA TYR A 395 -7.64 -7.46 16.28
C TYR A 395 -8.73 -7.94 17.24
N ALA A 396 -8.47 -8.96 18.05
CA ALA A 396 -9.44 -9.46 19.04
C ALA A 396 -9.80 -8.39 20.08
N VAL A 397 -8.81 -7.66 20.60
CA VAL A 397 -9.04 -6.52 21.51
C VAL A 397 -9.82 -5.41 20.80
N GLY A 398 -9.50 -5.14 19.53
CA GLY A 398 -10.17 -4.12 18.76
C GLY A 398 -11.64 -4.45 18.50
N VAL A 399 -11.95 -5.68 18.12
CA VAL A 399 -13.33 -6.18 17.95
C VAL A 399 -14.08 -6.14 19.28
N ALA A 400 -13.45 -6.54 20.39
CA ALA A 400 -14.06 -6.46 21.72
C ALA A 400 -14.38 -5.00 22.12
N LYS A 401 -13.49 -4.06 21.78
CA LYS A 401 -13.72 -2.62 21.98
C LYS A 401 -14.91 -2.13 21.14
N ALA A 402 -14.95 -2.44 19.85
CA ALA A 402 -16.06 -2.08 18.97
C ALA A 402 -17.40 -2.65 19.49
N ALA A 403 -17.42 -3.93 19.88
CA ALA A 403 -18.59 -4.58 20.47
C ALA A 403 -19.04 -3.91 21.79
N SER A 404 -18.10 -3.47 22.64
CA SER A 404 -18.43 -2.78 23.89
C SER A 404 -19.03 -1.38 23.68
N SER A 405 -18.62 -0.67 22.62
CA SER A 405 -19.16 0.64 22.27
C SER A 405 -20.43 0.59 21.42
N TYR A 406 -20.69 -0.56 20.77
CA TYR A 406 -21.78 -0.72 19.81
C TYR A 406 -23.16 -0.28 20.33
N PRO A 407 -23.62 -0.64 21.56
CA PRO A 407 -24.94 -0.24 22.04
C PRO A 407 -25.13 1.29 22.07
N GLY A 408 -24.08 2.04 22.40
CA GLY A 408 -24.11 3.51 22.39
C GLY A 408 -24.28 4.06 20.98
N TYR A 409 -23.52 3.52 20.02
CA TYR A 409 -23.64 3.92 18.62
C TYR A 409 -24.99 3.52 18.02
N ALA A 410 -25.50 2.32 18.30
CA ALA A 410 -26.81 1.87 17.84
C ALA A 410 -27.94 2.73 18.39
N ALA A 411 -27.89 3.08 19.68
CA ALA A 411 -28.88 3.95 20.30
C ALA A 411 -28.83 5.40 19.79
N ALA A 412 -27.67 5.85 19.31
CA ALA A 412 -27.50 7.18 18.71
C ALA A 412 -27.94 7.20 17.24
N ALA A 413 -27.67 6.14 16.47
CA ALA A 413 -28.15 6.00 15.10
C ALA A 413 -29.68 5.88 15.02
N ALA A 414 -30.30 5.21 15.99
CA ALA A 414 -31.76 5.09 16.09
C ALA A 414 -32.45 6.34 16.67
N ALA A 415 -31.71 7.30 17.21
CA ALA A 415 -32.31 8.50 17.77
C ALA A 415 -32.84 9.40 16.65
N GLU A 416 -34.12 9.77 16.76
CA GLU A 416 -34.67 10.83 15.92
C GLU A 416 -33.99 12.15 16.30
N VAL A 417 -33.33 12.76 15.30
CA VAL A 417 -32.76 14.10 15.38
C VAL A 417 -33.50 15.02 14.43
N ILE A 418 -33.45 16.33 14.72
CA ILE A 418 -34.03 17.37 13.89
C ILE A 418 -33.40 17.30 12.48
N PRO A 419 -34.18 17.26 11.39
CA PRO A 419 -33.63 17.32 10.04
C PRO A 419 -32.85 18.63 9.82
N ASP A 420 -31.71 18.55 9.15
CA ASP A 420 -30.84 19.72 8.96
C ASP A 420 -31.51 20.84 8.15
N GLU A 421 -32.47 20.51 7.28
CA GLU A 421 -33.26 21.46 6.51
C GLU A 421 -34.18 22.32 7.37
N ALA A 422 -34.52 21.87 8.59
CA ALA A 422 -35.36 22.60 9.52
C ALA A 422 -34.58 23.67 10.32
N LEU A 423 -33.24 23.63 10.32
CA LEU A 423 -32.37 24.50 11.14
C LEU A 423 -32.49 26.02 10.89
N PRO A 424 -32.69 26.54 9.67
CA PRO A 424 -32.66 27.98 9.41
C PRO A 424 -33.83 28.77 10.02
N THR A 425 -34.88 28.09 10.50
CA THR A 425 -36.13 28.72 10.95
C THR A 425 -36.42 28.52 12.44
N LEU A 426 -35.51 27.89 13.20
CA LEU A 426 -35.78 27.52 14.60
C LEU A 426 -35.59 28.70 15.55
N ASP A 427 -36.62 28.96 16.36
CA ASP A 427 -36.67 29.93 17.46
C ASP A 427 -36.77 29.18 18.81
N ALA A 428 -36.30 29.78 19.90
CA ALA A 428 -36.59 29.36 21.27
C ALA A 428 -38.10 29.20 21.55
N ALA A 429 -38.98 29.89 20.82
CA ALA A 429 -40.43 29.72 20.87
C ALA A 429 -40.91 28.30 20.54
N ASP A 430 -40.18 27.58 19.69
CA ASP A 430 -40.49 26.20 19.29
C ASP A 430 -39.87 25.14 20.21
N ALA A 431 -39.10 25.57 21.23
CA ALA A 431 -38.26 24.67 22.03
C ALA A 431 -39.05 23.53 22.68
N ASP A 432 -40.25 23.78 23.20
CA ASP A 432 -41.06 22.74 23.88
C ASP A 432 -41.57 21.70 22.88
N ALA A 433 -42.03 22.14 21.72
CA ALA A 433 -42.52 21.25 20.66
C ALA A 433 -41.39 20.40 20.08
N LEU A 434 -40.21 21.02 19.85
CA LEU A 434 -39.01 20.33 19.39
C LEU A 434 -38.50 19.34 20.43
N LEU A 435 -38.47 19.72 21.72
CA LEU A 435 -38.01 18.82 22.77
C LEU A 435 -38.98 17.66 23.01
N ALA A 436 -40.29 17.88 22.87
CA ALA A 436 -41.29 16.82 22.95
C ALA A 436 -41.12 15.80 21.81
N ARG A 437 -40.79 16.28 20.59
CA ARG A 437 -40.58 15.43 19.42
C ARG A 437 -39.20 14.79 19.35
N TYR A 438 -38.16 15.51 19.76
CA TYR A 438 -36.75 15.12 19.69
C TYR A 438 -36.07 15.24 21.08
N PRO A 439 -36.49 14.45 22.08
CA PRO A 439 -36.10 14.64 23.48
C PRO A 439 -34.62 14.43 23.80
N ARG A 440 -33.91 13.75 22.88
CA ARG A 440 -32.48 13.45 22.95
C ARG A 440 -31.62 14.34 22.05
N ASP A 441 -32.22 15.11 21.12
CA ASP A 441 -31.43 15.95 20.21
C ASP A 441 -30.72 17.08 20.98
N PRO A 442 -29.38 17.19 20.89
CA PRO A 442 -28.61 18.24 21.53
C PRO A 442 -29.08 19.66 21.18
N ARG A 443 -29.53 19.90 19.95
CA ARG A 443 -30.07 21.20 19.50
C ARG A 443 -31.40 21.52 20.17
N ALA A 444 -32.31 20.55 20.27
CA ALA A 444 -33.59 20.73 20.97
C ALA A 444 -33.36 21.05 22.45
N ARG A 445 -32.41 20.33 23.09
CA ARG A 445 -31.99 20.59 24.48
C ARG A 445 -31.35 21.96 24.65
N TRP A 446 -30.53 22.40 23.69
CA TRP A 446 -29.92 23.72 23.73
C TRP A 446 -30.94 24.85 23.59
N LEU A 447 -31.92 24.73 22.69
CA LEU A 447 -33.02 25.70 22.55
C LEU A 447 -33.89 25.76 23.80
N ALA A 448 -34.22 24.62 24.41
CA ALA A 448 -34.95 24.57 25.68
C ALA A 448 -34.16 25.23 26.83
N ALA A 449 -32.83 25.07 26.84
CA ALA A 449 -31.98 25.76 27.80
C ALA A 449 -31.94 27.27 27.60
N ASP A 450 -31.85 27.75 26.34
CA ASP A 450 -31.89 29.18 26.03
C ASP A 450 -33.23 29.81 26.46
N LYS A 451 -34.36 29.12 26.18
CA LYS A 451 -35.68 29.53 26.64
C LYS A 451 -35.76 29.64 28.16
N ALA A 452 -35.40 28.57 28.88
CA ALA A 452 -35.44 28.54 30.34
C ALA A 452 -34.55 29.64 30.98
N ALA A 453 -33.37 29.90 30.39
CA ALA A 453 -32.48 30.95 30.86
C ALA A 453 -33.08 32.35 30.68
N ARG A 454 -33.77 32.63 29.55
CA ARG A 454 -34.49 33.89 29.31
C ARG A 454 -35.66 34.11 30.25
N GLU A 455 -36.33 33.03 30.65
CA GLU A 455 -37.43 33.03 31.63
C GLU A 455 -36.92 33.10 33.09
N GLY A 456 -35.60 33.01 33.30
CA GLY A 456 -34.97 33.12 34.61
C GLY A 456 -34.80 31.79 35.37
N ASP A 457 -35.22 30.67 34.80
CA ASP A 457 -35.02 29.34 35.38
C ASP A 457 -33.66 28.76 35.01
N LEU A 458 -32.63 29.24 35.70
CA LEU A 458 -31.24 28.80 35.48
C LEU A 458 -31.01 27.33 35.86
N ALA A 459 -31.82 26.77 36.76
CA ALA A 459 -31.69 25.37 37.17
C ALA A 459 -32.16 24.44 36.05
N LEU A 460 -33.31 24.75 35.44
CA LEU A 460 -33.83 24.02 34.31
C LEU A 460 -32.92 24.16 33.08
N ALA A 461 -32.40 25.36 32.82
CA ALA A 461 -31.44 25.58 31.74
C ALA A 461 -30.15 24.74 31.92
N GLU A 462 -29.60 24.69 33.13
CA GLU A 462 -28.46 23.81 33.44
C GLU A 462 -28.80 22.33 33.20
N GLU A 463 -29.98 21.88 33.63
CA GLU A 463 -30.43 20.50 33.46
C GLU A 463 -30.49 20.11 31.97
N HIS A 464 -31.08 20.95 31.12
CA HIS A 464 -31.16 20.69 29.68
C HIS A 464 -29.77 20.60 29.03
N LEU A 465 -28.86 21.52 29.35
CA LEU A 465 -27.50 21.52 28.82
C LEU A 465 -26.73 20.27 29.25
N ARG A 466 -26.82 19.88 30.53
CA ARG A 466 -26.18 18.67 31.03
C ARG A 466 -26.74 17.41 30.39
N LYS A 467 -28.07 17.30 30.23
CA LYS A 467 -28.71 16.17 29.55
C LYS A 467 -28.31 16.08 28.09
N GLY A 468 -28.24 17.19 27.37
CA GLY A 468 -27.77 17.19 25.98
C GLY A 468 -26.29 16.83 25.87
N LEU A 469 -25.42 17.38 26.72
CA LEU A 469 -24.00 17.06 26.76
C LEU A 469 -23.70 15.61 27.18
N ALA A 470 -24.62 14.95 27.88
CA ALA A 470 -24.52 13.53 28.22
C ALA A 470 -24.75 12.60 27.01
N GLU A 471 -25.34 13.09 25.92
CA GLU A 471 -25.58 12.32 24.68
C GLU A 471 -24.32 12.26 23.79
N GLU A 472 -23.19 11.81 24.35
CA GLU A 472 -21.90 11.78 23.66
C GLU A 472 -21.94 11.04 22.31
N ALA A 473 -22.71 9.95 22.23
CA ALA A 473 -22.83 9.17 21.01
C ALA A 473 -23.59 9.92 19.89
N LEU A 474 -24.52 10.82 20.23
CA LEU A 474 -25.19 11.66 19.23
C LEU A 474 -24.22 12.68 18.63
N PHE A 475 -23.36 13.29 19.45
CA PHE A 475 -22.32 14.17 18.93
C PHE A 475 -21.37 13.45 17.96
N ARG A 476 -21.02 12.20 18.26
CA ARG A 476 -20.12 11.39 17.42
C ARG A 476 -20.73 11.00 16.07
N ILE A 477 -22.04 10.77 15.99
CA ILE A 477 -22.70 10.31 14.76
C ILE A 477 -23.28 11.48 13.96
N HIS A 478 -24.05 12.35 14.61
CA HIS A 478 -24.85 13.39 13.95
C HIS A 478 -24.19 14.77 13.96
N PHE A 479 -23.22 15.02 14.85
CA PHE A 479 -22.58 16.34 14.98
C PHE A 479 -21.04 16.27 14.95
N PRO A 480 -20.42 15.65 13.92
CA PRO A 480 -18.98 15.40 13.90
C PRO A 480 -18.14 16.70 13.87
N ASP A 481 -18.67 17.83 13.42
CA ASP A 481 -17.92 19.10 13.39
C ASP A 481 -17.71 19.77 14.76
N ARG A 482 -18.32 19.20 15.82
CA ARG A 482 -18.23 19.63 17.22
C ARG A 482 -18.71 21.05 17.50
N LYS A 483 -19.28 21.77 16.53
CA LYS A 483 -19.77 23.13 16.74
C LYS A 483 -20.89 23.15 17.77
N MET A 484 -21.84 22.21 17.64
CA MET A 484 -22.95 22.09 18.57
C MET A 484 -22.46 21.74 19.99
N GLU A 485 -21.51 20.79 20.12
CA GLU A 485 -20.94 20.42 21.42
C GLU A 485 -20.23 21.63 22.07
N ALA A 486 -19.42 22.35 21.30
CA ALA A 486 -18.71 23.54 21.78
C ALA A 486 -19.68 24.65 22.21
N GLN A 487 -20.74 24.88 21.44
CA GLN A 487 -21.79 25.85 21.74
C GLN A 487 -22.51 25.50 23.05
N MET A 488 -22.92 24.24 23.24
CA MET A 488 -23.56 23.81 24.50
C MET A 488 -22.63 23.93 25.70
N ARG A 489 -21.35 23.59 25.55
CA ARG A 489 -20.34 23.77 26.60
C ARG A 489 -20.14 25.25 26.93
N ALA A 490 -20.15 26.13 25.93
CA ALA A 490 -20.06 27.57 26.13
C ALA A 490 -21.27 28.12 26.90
N SER A 491 -22.49 27.72 26.51
CA SER A 491 -23.72 28.08 27.22
C SER A 491 -23.68 27.59 28.68
N LEU A 492 -23.24 26.35 28.93
CA LEU A 492 -23.17 25.80 30.28
C LEU A 492 -22.11 26.49 31.14
N ALA A 493 -20.92 26.75 30.58
CA ALA A 493 -19.87 27.48 31.29
C ALA A 493 -20.30 28.91 31.65
N GLY A 494 -20.98 29.60 30.72
CA GLY A 494 -21.56 30.92 30.98
C GLY A 494 -22.57 30.90 32.13
N LEU A 495 -23.51 29.95 32.10
CA LEU A 495 -24.52 29.79 33.15
C LEU A 495 -23.90 29.50 34.52
N LEU A 496 -22.95 28.56 34.58
CA LEU A 496 -22.22 28.23 35.81
C LEU A 496 -21.45 29.44 36.36
N SER A 497 -20.85 30.24 35.47
CA SER A 497 -20.14 31.46 35.88
C SER A 497 -21.09 32.51 36.46
N LEU A 498 -22.30 32.67 35.90
CA LEU A 498 -23.34 33.56 36.46
C LEU A 498 -23.78 33.14 37.86
N GLN A 499 -23.75 31.84 38.14
CA GLN A 499 -24.04 31.27 39.47
C GLN A 499 -22.84 31.30 40.43
N GLY A 500 -21.71 31.89 40.05
CA GLY A 500 -20.49 31.93 40.87
C GLY A 500 -19.69 30.62 40.91
N ARG A 501 -20.03 29.62 40.09
CA ARG A 501 -19.40 28.28 40.03
C ARG A 501 -18.26 28.22 39.00
N ARG A 502 -17.32 29.17 39.09
CA ARG A 502 -16.23 29.33 38.11
C ARG A 502 -15.35 28.09 37.90
N PRO A 503 -14.93 27.34 38.94
CA PRO A 503 -14.13 26.14 38.73
C PRO A 503 -14.86 25.06 37.90
N GLU A 504 -16.18 24.95 38.06
CA GLU A 504 -16.99 24.03 37.26
C GLU A 504 -17.15 24.53 35.81
N ALA A 505 -17.32 25.84 35.63
CA ALA A 505 -17.36 26.45 34.30
C ALA A 505 -16.07 26.18 33.51
N GLU A 506 -14.91 26.33 34.13
CA GLU A 506 -13.60 26.04 33.53
C GLU A 506 -13.45 24.55 33.20
N ALA A 507 -13.93 23.65 34.07
CA ALA A 507 -13.92 22.21 33.82
C ALA A 507 -14.79 21.80 32.62
N VAL A 508 -15.97 22.41 32.48
CA VAL A 508 -16.91 22.17 31.36
C VAL A 508 -16.36 22.70 30.03
N ALA A 509 -15.69 23.86 30.06
CA ALA A 509 -15.14 24.53 28.88
C ALA A 509 -13.87 23.84 28.33
N ARG A 510 -13.02 23.29 29.22
CA ARG A 510 -11.69 22.75 28.88
C ARG A 510 -11.67 21.79 27.67
N PRO A 511 -12.61 20.84 27.49
CA PRO A 511 -12.62 19.94 26.33
C PRO A 511 -12.90 20.64 24.98
N ALA A 512 -13.56 21.79 24.98
CA ALA A 512 -13.90 22.55 23.77
C ALA A 512 -12.92 23.71 23.49
N CYS A 513 -12.00 24.00 24.42
CA CYS A 513 -10.93 24.99 24.23
C CYS A 513 -10.00 24.69 23.04
N ARG A 514 -9.92 23.43 22.60
CA ARG A 514 -9.12 23.01 21.43
C ARG A 514 -9.81 23.27 20.09
N VAL A 515 -11.13 23.50 20.09
CA VAL A 515 -11.95 23.71 18.88
C VAL A 515 -11.92 25.19 18.43
N GLY A 516 -11.29 26.08 19.21
CA GLY A 516 -11.15 27.49 18.85
C GLY A 516 -12.44 28.30 18.96
N ALA A 517 -13.40 27.86 19.79
CA ALA A 517 -14.64 28.60 20.02
C ALA A 517 -14.34 29.95 20.73
N PRO A 518 -14.56 31.10 20.08
CA PRO A 518 -14.22 32.42 20.64
C PRO A 518 -14.93 32.69 21.97
N GLU A 519 -16.14 32.16 22.11
CA GLU A 519 -17.00 32.25 23.30
C GLU A 519 -16.38 31.61 24.54
N LEU A 520 -15.48 30.64 24.37
CA LEU A 520 -14.82 29.93 25.46
C LEU A 520 -13.46 30.53 25.87
N ALA A 521 -12.94 31.52 25.13
CA ALA A 521 -11.59 32.05 25.32
C ALA A 521 -11.32 32.61 26.75
N GLY A 522 -12.37 33.03 27.47
CA GLY A 522 -12.28 33.48 28.87
C GLY A 522 -12.04 32.35 29.89
N TYR A 523 -12.39 31.11 29.54
CA TYR A 523 -12.31 29.91 30.39
C TYR A 523 -11.13 28.99 30.02
N CYS A 524 -10.44 29.28 28.92
CA CYS A 524 -9.39 28.43 28.34
C CYS A 524 -7.96 28.80 28.75
N ARG A 525 -7.77 29.60 29.81
CA ARG A 525 -6.46 30.07 30.28
C ARG A 525 -5.87 29.21 31.38
#